data_AF-A0A1I2KLG9-F1
#
_entry.id   AF-A0A1I2KLG9-F1
#
_cell.length_a   1.000
_cell.length_b   1.000
_cell.length_c   1.000
_cell.angle_alpha   90.00
_cell.angle_beta   90.00
_cell.angle_gamma   90.00
#
_symmetry.space_group_name_H-M   'P 1'
#
loop_
_entity.id
_entity.type
_entity.pdbx_description
1 polymer ?
#
loop_
_entity_poly.entity_id
_entity_poly.type
_entity_poly.pdbx_seq_one_letter_code
_entity_poly.pdbx_strand_id
1 'polypeptide(L)'
;MIHKLFTSPIDLIVKVGEHVKEEVDKELYDLEHIQKKLVNLQMMYELDEISEEVYESQEEELLERYEIAKKMELEQWEEMTKRK
;
A
#
# COMPACT_ATOMS: atom_id res chain seq x y z
N MET A 1 -8.10 -20.88 28.26
CA MET A 1 -8.46 -19.50 28.68
C MET A 1 -7.21 -18.75 29.14
N ILE A 2 -6.31 -18.46 28.20
CA ILE A 2 -5.14 -17.61 28.40
C ILE A 2 -4.81 -17.15 26.99
N HIS A 3 -4.91 -15.86 26.70
CA HIS A 3 -4.20 -15.08 25.66
C HIS A 3 -4.78 -13.66 25.64
N LYS A 4 -4.97 -13.09 26.84
CA LYS A 4 -4.90 -11.65 27.01
C LYS A 4 -3.44 -11.34 27.27
N LEU A 5 -2.93 -10.29 26.65
CA LEU A 5 -1.54 -9.79 26.65
C LEU A 5 -0.75 -10.20 25.41
N PHE A 6 -1.01 -9.52 24.29
CA PHE A 6 0.03 -8.87 23.50
C PHE A 6 -0.60 -7.68 22.75
N THR A 7 -1.05 -6.72 23.54
CA THR A 7 -1.33 -5.35 23.08
C THR A 7 0.00 -4.58 23.12
N SER A 8 0.73 -4.50 22.00
CA SER A 8 1.78 -3.49 21.75
C SER A 8 2.30 -3.58 20.30
N PRO A 9 2.51 -2.49 19.52
CA PRO A 9 2.03 -1.12 19.63
C PRO A 9 1.20 -0.75 18.38
N ILE A 10 -0.07 -1.16 18.33
CA ILE A 10 -0.97 -0.75 17.23
C ILE A 10 -1.23 0.77 17.25
N ASP A 11 -0.90 1.45 18.36
CA ASP A 11 -1.01 2.92 18.48
C ASP A 11 0.16 3.71 17.86
N LEU A 12 1.18 3.08 17.25
CA LEU A 12 2.23 3.84 16.56
C LEU A 12 1.81 4.34 15.17
N ILE A 13 0.72 3.83 14.60
CA ILE A 13 0.28 4.17 13.24
C ILE A 13 -0.60 5.43 13.20
N VAL A 14 -1.24 5.80 14.31
CA VAL A 14 -2.13 6.99 14.36
C VAL A 14 -1.36 8.32 14.38
N LYS A 15 -0.03 8.29 14.55
CA LYS A 15 0.80 9.50 14.66
C LYS A 15 1.42 10.02 13.36
N VAL A 16 0.92 9.57 12.21
CA VAL A 16 1.15 10.21 10.90
C VAL A 16 -0.15 10.89 10.41
N GLY A 17 -0.95 11.42 11.33
CA GLY A 17 -2.26 11.99 11.03
C GLY A 17 -2.26 13.48 10.63
N GLU A 18 -1.14 14.19 10.67
CA GLU A 18 -1.18 15.67 10.65
C GLU A 18 -0.40 16.36 9.51
N HIS A 19 0.21 15.66 8.55
CA HIS A 19 0.92 16.33 7.44
C HIS A 19 0.60 15.91 6.01
N VAL A 20 -0.31 14.96 5.80
CA VAL A 20 -0.60 14.46 4.44
C VAL A 20 -2.09 14.64 4.18
N LYS A 21 -2.52 15.84 3.83
CA LYS A 21 -3.90 16.08 3.36
C LYS A 21 -3.96 16.65 1.94
N GLU A 22 -2.84 17.08 1.40
CA GLU A 22 -2.73 17.57 0.00
C GLU A 22 -1.86 16.66 -0.89
N GLU A 23 -1.00 15.81 -0.32
CA GLU A 23 -0.15 14.83 -1.05
C GLU A 23 -0.79 13.44 -1.18
N VAL A 24 -1.94 13.18 -0.55
CA VAL A 24 -2.58 11.85 -0.52
C VAL A 24 -3.06 11.40 -1.91
N ASP A 25 -3.54 12.34 -2.73
CA ASP A 25 -4.03 12.01 -4.08
C ASP A 25 -2.89 11.65 -5.05
N LYS A 26 -1.67 12.12 -4.78
CA LYS A 26 -0.46 11.67 -5.51
C LYS A 26 0.07 10.34 -4.94
N GLU A 27 0.05 10.16 -3.62
CA GLU A 27 0.48 8.91 -2.97
C GLU A 27 -0.40 7.71 -3.34
N LEU A 28 -1.70 7.91 -3.60
CA LEU A 28 -2.63 6.83 -3.95
C LEU A 28 -2.28 6.10 -5.25
N TYR A 29 -1.60 6.79 -6.18
CA TYR A 29 -1.10 6.22 -7.44
C TYR A 29 0.43 6.26 -7.55
N ASP A 30 1.13 6.51 -6.44
CA ASP A 30 2.57 6.39 -6.42
C ASP A 30 2.95 4.91 -6.42
N LEU A 31 3.47 4.45 -7.55
CA LEU A 31 3.96 3.09 -7.76
C LEU A 31 4.90 2.64 -6.63
N GLU A 32 5.76 3.54 -6.14
CA GLU A 32 6.71 3.23 -5.06
C GLU A 32 5.98 2.97 -3.74
N HIS A 33 4.94 3.73 -3.43
CA HIS A 33 4.12 3.54 -2.23
C HIS A 33 3.32 2.24 -2.29
N ILE A 34 2.74 1.90 -3.43
CA ILE A 34 1.99 0.65 -3.61
C ILE A 34 2.94 -0.55 -3.47
N GLN A 35 4.13 -0.49 -4.07
CA GLN A 35 5.16 -1.53 -3.92
C GLN A 35 5.61 -1.70 -2.46
N LYS A 36 5.83 -0.61 -1.71
CA LYS A 36 6.15 -0.68 -0.28
C LYS A 36 5.03 -1.34 0.53
N LYS A 37 3.77 -1.03 0.22
CA LYS A 37 2.60 -1.66 0.88
C LYS A 37 2.53 -3.15 0.60
N LEU A 38 2.76 -3.58 -0.64
CA LEU A 38 2.83 -5.01 -1.01
C LEU A 38 3.94 -5.75 -0.25
N VAL A 39 5.15 -5.17 -0.17
CA VAL A 39 6.26 -5.76 0.57
C VAL A 39 5.95 -5.89 2.06
N ASN A 40 5.37 -4.85 2.66
CA ASN A 40 4.98 -4.89 4.08
C ASN A 40 3.87 -5.92 4.33
N LEU A 41 2.89 -6.02 3.43
CA LEU A 41 1.80 -6.99 3.52
C LEU A 41 2.34 -8.43 3.49
N GLN A 42 3.26 -8.72 2.57
CA GLN A 42 3.95 -10.01 2.50
C GLN A 42 4.72 -10.32 3.78
N MET A 43 5.47 -9.34 4.31
CA MET A 43 6.20 -9.51 5.56
C MET A 43 5.26 -9.81 6.75
N MET A 44 4.13 -9.12 6.85
CA MET A 44 3.13 -9.37 7.90
C MET A 44 2.53 -10.78 7.79
N TYR A 45 2.30 -11.27 6.57
CA TYR A 45 1.85 -12.65 6.36
C TYR A 45 2.93 -13.67 6.70
N GLU A 46 4.17 -13.47 6.26
CA GLU A 46 5.31 -14.36 6.57
C GLU A 46 5.64 -14.45 8.07
N LEU A 47 5.30 -13.41 8.83
CA LEU A 47 5.46 -13.36 10.29
C LEU A 47 4.22 -13.87 11.07
N ASP A 48 3.22 -14.44 10.38
CA ASP A 48 1.94 -14.88 10.93
C ASP A 48 1.16 -13.76 11.68
N GLU A 49 1.41 -12.48 11.33
CA GLU A 49 0.72 -11.33 11.94
C GLU A 49 -0.70 -11.14 11.37
N ILE A 50 -0.94 -11.63 10.16
CA ILE A 50 -2.24 -11.61 9.47
C ILE A 50 -2.57 -13.00 8.91
N SER A 51 -3.87 -13.28 8.74
CA SER A 51 -4.31 -14.52 8.11
C SER A 51 -4.19 -14.46 6.59
N GLU A 52 -4.10 -15.63 5.96
CA GLU A 52 -4.09 -15.80 4.49
C GLU A 52 -5.27 -15.07 3.81
N GLU A 53 -6.50 -15.21 4.33
CA GLU A 53 -7.68 -14.50 3.79
C GLU A 53 -7.53 -12.96 3.82
N VAL A 54 -6.88 -12.42 4.87
CA VAL A 54 -6.65 -10.97 4.97
C VAL A 54 -5.56 -10.55 4.00
N TYR A 55 -4.48 -11.34 3.91
CA TYR A 55 -3.40 -11.14 2.96
C TYR A 55 -3.93 -11.11 1.52
N GLU A 56 -4.66 -12.15 1.09
CA GLU A 56 -5.18 -12.27 -0.28
C GLU A 56 -6.10 -11.09 -0.64
N SER A 57 -7.02 -10.72 0.25
CA SER A 57 -7.95 -9.62 -0.03
C SER A 57 -7.25 -8.26 -0.19
N GLN A 58 -6.20 -8.00 0.62
CA GLN A 58 -5.46 -6.75 0.58
C GLN A 58 -4.45 -6.73 -0.56
N GLU A 59 -3.88 -7.89 -0.90
CA GLU A 59 -2.96 -8.05 -2.04
C GLU A 59 -3.71 -7.75 -3.34
N GLU A 60 -4.90 -8.31 -3.53
CA GLU A 60 -5.73 -8.07 -4.71
C GLU A 60 -6.03 -6.57 -4.88
N GLU A 61 -6.49 -5.89 -3.82
CA GLU A 61 -6.77 -4.44 -3.84
C GLU A 61 -5.52 -3.60 -4.19
N LEU A 62 -4.35 -3.97 -3.66
CA LEU A 62 -3.10 -3.26 -3.93
C LEU A 62 -2.61 -3.50 -5.35
N LEU A 63 -2.76 -4.72 -5.88
CA LEU A 63 -2.38 -5.05 -7.26
C LEU A 63 -3.27 -4.33 -8.28
N GLU A 64 -4.58 -4.27 -8.06
CA GLU A 64 -5.48 -3.49 -8.94
C GLU A 64 -5.06 -2.01 -9.02
N ARG A 65 -4.71 -1.41 -7.88
CA ARG A 65 -4.21 -0.03 -7.83
C ARG A 65 -2.88 0.11 -8.55
N TYR A 66 -1.98 -0.87 -8.39
CA TYR A 66 -0.68 -0.89 -9.05
C TYR A 66 -0.83 -0.89 -10.57
N GLU A 67 -1.73 -1.72 -11.11
CA GLU A 67 -1.99 -1.80 -12.55
C GLU A 67 -2.51 -0.47 -13.11
N ILE A 68 -3.46 0.17 -12.41
CA ILE A 68 -4.00 1.47 -12.82
C ILE A 68 -2.90 2.53 -12.81
N ALA A 69 -2.10 2.60 -11.74
CA ALA A 69 -0.99 3.53 -11.63
C ALA A 69 0.04 3.33 -12.75
N LYS A 70 0.37 2.06 -13.07
CA LYS A 70 1.35 1.74 -14.11
C LYS A 70 0.86 2.12 -15.50
N LYS A 71 -0.43 1.92 -15.77
CA LYS A 71 -1.06 2.32 -17.02
C LYS A 71 -1.02 3.83 -17.21
N MET A 72 -1.34 4.59 -16.16
CA MET A 72 -1.28 6.06 -16.20
C MET A 72 0.14 6.57 -16.46
N GLU A 73 1.15 5.98 -15.81
CA GLU A 73 2.56 6.32 -16.05
C GLU A 73 2.96 6.10 -17.52
N LEU A 74 2.56 4.96 -18.09
CA LEU A 74 2.86 4.63 -19.49
C LEU A 74 2.17 5.59 -20.46
N GLU A 75 0.89 5.90 -20.25
CA GLU A 75 0.14 6.83 -21.09
C GLU A 75 0.77 8.24 -21.06
N GLN A 76 1.16 8.72 -19.87
CA GLN A 76 1.88 9.99 -19.73
C GLN A 76 3.22 9.98 -20.47
N TRP A 77 3.98 8.88 -20.36
CA TRP A 77 5.26 8.74 -21.07
C TRP A 77 5.09 8.72 -22.59
N GLU A 78 4.08 8.01 -23.09
CA GLU A 78 3.74 8.00 -24.51
C GLU A 78 3.34 9.39 -25.03
N GLU A 79 2.55 10.15 -24.28
CA GLU A 79 2.21 11.52 -24.65
C GLU A 79 3.44 12.43 -24.74
N MET A 80 4.35 12.31 -23.78
CA MET A 80 5.58 13.09 -23.74
C MET A 80 6.53 12.76 -24.91
N THR A 81 6.57 11.49 -25.35
CA THR A 81 7.38 11.07 -26.49
C THR A 81 6.76 11.41 -27.84
N LYS A 82 5.41 11.45 -27.95
CA LYS A 82 4.69 11.88 -29.17
C LYS A 82 4.71 13.39 -29.42
N ARG A 83 5.00 14.20 -28.40
CA ARG A 83 5.08 15.68 -28.50
C ARG A 83 6.47 16.21 -28.92
N LYS A 84 7.46 15.33 -29.14
CA LYS A 84 8.79 15.67 -29.68
C LYS A 84 8.90 15.30 -31.15
#